data_AF-A0A671PCI5-F1
#
_entry.id   AF-A0A671PCI5-F1
#
_cell.length_a   1.000
_cell.length_b   1.000
_cell.length_c   1.000
_cell.angle_alpha   90.00
_cell.angle_beta   90.00
_cell.angle_gamma   90.00
#
_symmetry.space_group_name_H-M   'P 1'
#
loop_
_entity.id
_entity.type
_entity.pdbx_description
1 polymer ?
#
loop_
_entity_poly.entity_id
_entity_poly.type
_entity_poly.pdbx_seq_one_letter_code
_entity_poly.pdbx_strand_id
1 'polypeptide(L)'
;MYVCMYVCMYILCVCIYLYIHIKETKPCSLILNVQSVVKPSGLHLKLALKLQDFGKAMFKPMRQERHEETPENFFYFVDFQRHNAEIAAFHLDRVLDFRRVPPVTGRFINVTGEILYLTHNEELRSVFFTSPANNTCFFAKCLYVCKSEYAVCGHPDLLEGSMSAYLPGLSIAPRISIPNPWIRTYSFTGTEEWEVNPLYCDNVKKLYPYNSGNRLLNIIDMVIFDFLTGNMDRHHYEVFTKFGDDGFLLHLDNARGFGRPSHDEVSILAPLTQCCMIKRSTLFRLKLLAQSEYRLSDVMRASLSRDPLTPVLTEDHLQALDRRLGQVLRTQMLLFTGGSVIMDYGLIFELKRS
;
A
#
# COMPACT_ATOMS: atom_id res chain seq x y z
N MET A 1 -16.39 -21.14 8.53
CA MET A 1 -15.80 -20.41 9.68
C MET A 1 -14.40 -20.91 10.07
N TYR A 2 -14.16 -22.22 10.17
CA TYR A 2 -12.83 -22.77 10.55
C TYR A 2 -11.72 -22.59 9.49
N VAL A 3 -12.03 -22.56 8.19
CA VAL A 3 -11.02 -22.44 7.11
C VAL A 3 -10.44 -21.03 6.99
N CYS A 4 -11.23 -19.99 7.29
CA CYS A 4 -10.78 -18.59 7.25
C CYS A 4 -9.83 -18.28 8.42
N MET A 5 -10.06 -18.90 9.59
CA MET A 5 -9.20 -18.78 10.76
C MET A 5 -7.83 -19.43 10.51
N TYR A 6 -7.78 -20.61 9.88
CA TYR A 6 -6.52 -21.28 9.55
C TYR A 6 -5.66 -20.50 8.55
N VAL A 7 -6.24 -19.87 7.53
CA VAL A 7 -5.48 -19.05 6.57
C VAL A 7 -5.05 -17.73 7.18
N CYS A 8 -5.88 -17.09 8.02
CA CYS A 8 -5.48 -15.90 8.75
C CYS A 8 -4.34 -16.21 9.73
N MET A 9 -4.36 -17.37 10.40
CA MET A 9 -3.26 -17.87 11.23
C MET A 9 -2.02 -18.25 10.42
N TYR A 10 -2.17 -18.88 9.24
CA TYR A 10 -1.04 -19.26 8.39
C TYR A 10 -0.38 -18.03 7.77
N ILE A 11 -1.17 -17.04 7.33
CA ILE A 11 -0.67 -15.75 6.89
C ILE A 11 -0.05 -15.03 8.08
N LEU A 12 -0.67 -14.95 9.27
CA LEU A 12 -0.02 -14.34 10.44
C LEU A 12 1.30 -15.02 10.80
N CYS A 13 1.34 -16.35 10.81
CA CYS A 13 2.50 -17.12 11.25
C CYS A 13 3.63 -17.06 10.21
N VAL A 14 3.31 -17.20 8.92
CA VAL A 14 4.26 -16.97 7.82
C VAL A 14 4.69 -15.51 7.77
N CYS A 15 3.80 -14.56 8.04
CA CYS A 15 4.11 -13.13 8.05
C CYS A 15 4.98 -12.73 9.24
N ILE A 16 4.76 -13.30 10.42
CA ILE A 16 5.61 -13.09 11.60
C ILE A 16 6.97 -13.75 11.37
N TYR A 17 7.02 -14.97 10.83
CA TYR A 17 8.27 -15.65 10.50
C TYR A 17 9.08 -14.89 9.44
N LEU A 18 8.45 -14.45 8.34
CA LEU A 18 9.11 -13.64 7.31
C LEU A 18 9.50 -12.26 7.84
N TYR A 19 8.67 -11.61 8.66
CA TYR A 19 9.00 -10.30 9.24
C TYR A 19 10.21 -10.39 10.18
N ILE A 20 10.30 -11.43 11.02
CA ILE A 20 11.46 -11.69 11.87
C ILE A 20 12.69 -12.00 11.02
N HIS A 21 12.58 -12.85 9.99
CA HIS A 21 13.73 -13.21 9.16
C HIS A 21 14.26 -12.09 8.26
N ILE A 22 13.39 -11.29 7.65
CA ILE A 22 13.84 -10.13 6.87
C ILE A 22 14.54 -9.11 7.80
N LYS A 23 14.10 -9.02 9.07
CA LYS A 23 14.68 -8.11 10.07
C LYS A 23 16.01 -8.60 10.68
N GLU A 24 16.18 -9.90 10.91
CA GLU A 24 17.29 -10.45 11.72
C GLU A 24 18.48 -11.01 10.92
N THR A 25 18.42 -11.06 9.59
CA THR A 25 19.53 -11.61 8.79
C THR A 25 20.76 -10.68 8.76
N LYS A 26 21.71 -10.93 9.66
CA LYS A 26 23.08 -10.36 9.71
C LYS A 26 24.09 -11.16 8.85
N PRO A 27 25.23 -10.57 8.45
CA PRO A 27 25.96 -10.92 7.23
C PRO A 27 26.97 -12.04 7.45
N CYS A 28 26.64 -13.24 6.98
CA CYS A 28 27.67 -14.19 6.55
C CYS A 28 27.30 -14.65 5.14
N SER A 29 28.12 -14.23 4.17
CA SER A 29 28.16 -14.77 2.80
C SER A 29 26.80 -14.81 2.09
N LEU A 30 26.25 -13.63 1.79
CA LEU A 30 25.01 -13.43 1.04
C LEU A 30 25.13 -14.01 -0.39
N ILE A 31 24.33 -15.02 -0.70
CA ILE A 31 23.99 -15.39 -2.08
C ILE A 31 22.59 -14.86 -2.34
N LEU A 32 22.49 -13.58 -2.69
CA LEU A 32 21.29 -12.96 -3.26
C LEU A 32 21.25 -13.27 -4.75
N ASN A 33 20.44 -14.24 -5.18
CA ASN A 33 20.25 -14.47 -6.61
C ASN A 33 19.17 -13.50 -7.13
N VAL A 34 19.58 -12.35 -7.65
CA VAL A 34 18.66 -11.35 -8.23
C VAL A 34 18.19 -11.87 -9.60
N GLN A 35 16.98 -12.42 -9.64
CA GLN A 35 16.49 -13.13 -10.83
C GLN A 35 16.00 -12.16 -11.93
N SER A 36 15.57 -10.94 -11.60
CA SER A 36 15.07 -9.99 -12.61
C SER A 36 14.82 -8.58 -12.06
N VAL A 37 15.01 -7.57 -12.92
CA VAL A 37 14.19 -6.34 -12.91
C VAL A 37 12.79 -6.79 -13.34
N VAL A 38 11.80 -6.73 -12.46
CA VAL A 38 10.49 -7.32 -12.79
C VAL A 38 9.73 -6.42 -13.77
N LYS A 39 9.73 -6.91 -15.02
CA LYS A 39 8.74 -6.81 -16.12
C LYS A 39 8.48 -5.46 -16.82
N PRO A 40 8.23 -5.50 -18.15
CA PRO A 40 7.94 -4.35 -19.03
C PRO A 40 6.60 -3.63 -18.76
N SER A 41 5.77 -4.11 -17.82
CA SER A 41 4.49 -3.49 -17.46
C SER A 41 4.59 -2.56 -16.25
N GLY A 42 5.73 -2.50 -15.56
CA GLY A 42 5.96 -1.59 -14.43
C GLY A 42 6.60 -0.28 -14.90
N LEU A 43 5.93 0.84 -14.63
CA LEU A 43 6.42 2.19 -14.96
C LEU A 43 7.61 2.65 -14.09
N HIS A 44 7.91 1.91 -13.00
CA HIS A 44 8.84 2.32 -11.93
C HIS A 44 9.87 1.24 -11.61
N LEU A 45 11.04 1.67 -11.10
CA LEU A 45 12.13 0.79 -10.70
C LEU A 45 11.77 -0.08 -9.48
N LYS A 46 11.82 -1.40 -9.66
CA LYS A 46 11.65 -2.41 -8.60
C LYS A 46 12.47 -3.67 -8.92
N LEU A 47 12.99 -4.32 -7.89
CA LEU A 47 13.83 -5.52 -8.03
C LEU A 47 13.21 -6.70 -7.30
N ALA A 48 13.20 -7.88 -7.95
CA ALA A 48 12.91 -9.12 -7.26
C ALA A 48 14.19 -9.71 -6.68
N LEU A 49 14.29 -9.70 -5.36
CA LEU A 49 15.42 -10.28 -4.63
C LEU A 49 15.06 -11.68 -4.14
N LYS A 50 15.98 -12.63 -4.31
CA LYS A 50 15.88 -13.98 -3.73
C LYS A 50 16.85 -14.08 -2.55
N LEU A 51 16.31 -14.39 -1.38
CA LEU A 51 17.05 -14.57 -0.14
C LEU A 51 17.72 -15.96 -0.10
N GLN A 52 18.64 -16.15 0.85
CA GLN A 52 19.37 -17.42 1.03
C GLN A 52 18.43 -18.60 1.33
N ASP A 53 17.36 -18.35 2.06
CA ASP A 53 16.31 -19.34 2.40
C ASP A 53 15.33 -19.62 1.25
N PHE A 54 15.66 -19.18 0.03
CA PHE A 54 14.82 -19.23 -1.17
C PHE A 54 13.57 -18.34 -1.13
N GLY A 55 13.35 -17.62 -0.02
CA GLY A 55 12.34 -16.58 0.08
C GLY A 55 12.55 -15.51 -0.98
N LYS A 56 11.45 -14.85 -1.38
CA LYS A 56 11.49 -13.75 -2.35
C LYS A 56 10.95 -12.48 -1.71
N ALA A 57 11.59 -11.37 -2.02
CA ALA A 57 11.17 -10.05 -1.58
C ALA A 57 11.19 -9.07 -2.76
N MET A 58 10.21 -8.17 -2.81
CA MET A 58 10.18 -7.06 -3.75
C MET A 58 10.90 -5.89 -3.11
N PHE A 59 11.99 -5.46 -3.72
CA PHE A 59 12.74 -4.30 -3.30
C PHE A 59 12.29 -3.07 -4.11
N LYS A 60 11.81 -2.03 -3.41
CA LYS A 60 11.60 -0.70 -3.99
C LYS A 60 12.60 0.28 -3.35
N PRO A 61 13.57 0.81 -4.12
CA PRO A 61 14.59 1.70 -3.59
C PRO A 61 14.01 3.07 -3.21
N MET A 62 14.74 3.81 -2.38
CA MET A 62 14.52 5.24 -2.17
C MET A 62 14.63 6.02 -3.49
N ARG A 63 13.66 6.92 -3.70
CA ARG A 63 13.63 7.86 -4.84
C ARG A 63 13.46 9.32 -4.43
N GLN A 64 12.98 9.56 -3.22
CA GLN A 64 12.68 10.88 -2.70
C GLN A 64 13.02 10.94 -1.21
N GLU A 65 13.36 12.14 -0.76
CA GLU A 65 13.70 12.40 0.63
C GLU A 65 12.47 12.35 1.53
N ARG A 66 12.68 12.07 2.83
CA ARG A 66 11.58 11.92 3.80
C ARG A 66 10.71 13.17 3.94
N HIS A 67 11.30 14.35 3.79
CA HIS A 67 10.62 15.65 3.92
C HIS A 67 10.14 16.21 2.57
N GLU A 68 10.39 15.50 1.47
CA GLU A 68 9.97 15.94 0.14
C GLU A 68 8.49 15.59 -0.09
N GLU A 69 7.71 16.59 -0.48
CA GLU A 69 6.31 16.39 -0.86
C GLU A 69 6.16 16.22 -2.38
N THR A 70 5.15 15.45 -2.81
CA THR A 70 4.70 15.48 -4.21
C THR A 70 4.32 16.92 -4.57
N PRO A 71 4.86 17.50 -5.66
CA PRO A 71 4.44 18.82 -6.12
C PRO A 71 2.94 18.86 -6.47
N GLU A 72 2.28 20.01 -6.26
CA GLU A 72 0.84 20.20 -6.53
C GLU A 72 0.44 19.86 -7.97
N ASN A 73 1.31 20.18 -8.92
CA ASN A 73 1.04 20.03 -10.34
C ASN A 73 1.20 18.58 -10.84
N PHE A 74 1.60 17.65 -9.98
CA PHE A 74 1.80 16.26 -10.39
C PHE A 74 0.47 15.51 -10.36
N PHE A 75 0.11 14.93 -11.50
CA PHE A 75 -0.98 13.96 -11.57
C PHE A 75 -0.60 12.70 -10.79
N TYR A 76 -1.59 12.07 -10.16
CA TYR A 76 -1.41 10.87 -9.33
C TYR A 76 -0.71 9.72 -10.06
N PHE A 77 -0.88 9.58 -11.37
CA PHE A 77 -0.23 8.56 -12.19
C PHE A 77 1.24 8.89 -12.58
N VAL A 78 1.68 10.14 -12.36
CA VAL A 78 3.06 10.61 -12.57
C VAL A 78 3.89 10.56 -11.28
N ASP A 79 3.25 10.61 -10.11
CA ASP A 79 3.93 10.57 -8.80
C ASP A 79 4.95 9.42 -8.70
N PHE A 80 6.01 9.64 -7.92
CA PHE A 80 7.01 8.62 -7.66
C PHE A 80 6.48 7.54 -6.72
N GLN A 81 7.08 6.37 -6.79
CA GLN A 81 6.88 5.32 -5.79
C GLN A 81 7.90 5.46 -4.66
N ARG A 82 7.41 5.50 -3.42
CA ARG A 82 8.21 5.68 -2.20
C ARG A 82 8.28 4.38 -1.42
N HIS A 83 9.48 4.06 -0.96
CA HIS A 83 9.70 2.92 -0.09
C HIS A 83 9.05 3.11 1.31
N ASN A 84 9.11 4.33 1.84
CA ASN A 84 8.46 4.71 3.12
C ASN A 84 6.96 4.39 3.12
N ALA A 85 6.29 4.64 1.99
CA ALA A 85 4.86 4.40 1.87
C ALA A 85 4.50 2.92 1.94
N GLU A 86 5.29 2.02 1.35
CA GLU A 86 5.06 0.57 1.46
C GLU A 86 5.23 0.07 2.90
N ILE A 87 6.27 0.56 3.60
CA ILE A 87 6.53 0.19 5.00
C ILE A 87 5.40 0.72 5.89
N ALA A 88 5.07 2.01 5.77
CA ALA A 88 4.03 2.65 6.55
C ALA A 88 2.64 2.05 6.28
N ALA A 89 2.33 1.72 5.03
CA ALA A 89 1.10 1.04 4.63
C ALA A 89 0.91 -0.29 5.37
N PHE A 90 1.95 -1.14 5.44
CA PHE A 90 1.88 -2.40 6.19
C PHE A 90 1.60 -2.16 7.68
N HIS A 91 2.28 -1.19 8.29
CA HIS A 91 2.07 -0.87 9.70
C HIS A 91 0.67 -0.30 9.96
N LEU A 92 0.16 0.58 9.09
CA LEU A 92 -1.17 1.14 9.19
C LEU A 92 -2.26 0.08 9.01
N ASP A 93 -2.11 -0.79 8.02
CA ASP A 93 -3.03 -1.92 7.77
C ASP A 93 -3.12 -2.85 8.98
N ARG A 94 -1.98 -3.10 9.66
CA ARG A 94 -1.93 -3.83 10.94
C ARG A 94 -2.60 -3.06 12.08
N VAL A 95 -2.36 -1.75 12.19
CA VAL A 95 -2.97 -0.88 13.23
C VAL A 95 -4.49 -0.73 13.04
N LEU A 96 -4.99 -0.79 11.80
CA LEU A 96 -6.42 -0.79 11.49
C LEU A 96 -7.07 -2.18 11.60
N ASP A 97 -6.28 -3.22 11.91
CA ASP A 97 -6.73 -4.61 12.00
C ASP A 97 -7.21 -5.22 10.67
N PHE A 98 -6.84 -4.64 9.53
CA PHE A 98 -7.21 -5.16 8.22
C PHE A 98 -6.43 -6.43 7.88
N ARG A 99 -5.10 -6.42 8.05
CA ARG A 99 -4.17 -7.54 7.75
C ARG A 99 -4.24 -8.02 6.30
N ARG A 100 -4.19 -7.07 5.36
CA ARG A 100 -4.36 -7.28 3.91
C ARG A 100 -3.14 -6.85 3.09
N VAL A 101 -2.17 -6.18 3.72
CA VAL A 101 -0.87 -5.83 3.11
C VAL A 101 0.16 -6.93 3.46
N PRO A 102 0.92 -7.47 2.50
CA PRO A 102 2.05 -8.35 2.79
C PRO A 102 3.08 -7.67 3.71
N PRO A 103 3.81 -8.40 4.56
CA PRO A 103 4.83 -7.80 5.41
C PRO A 103 5.86 -7.00 4.62
N VAL A 104 6.16 -5.81 5.11
CA VAL A 104 7.18 -4.92 4.55
C VAL A 104 8.08 -4.44 5.69
N THR A 105 9.38 -4.38 5.44
CA THR A 105 10.37 -3.76 6.33
C THR A 105 11.34 -2.93 5.52
N GLY A 106 11.88 -1.89 6.12
CA GLY A 106 12.99 -1.13 5.56
C GLY A 106 14.32 -1.87 5.69
N ARG A 107 15.22 -1.65 4.74
CA ARG A 107 16.60 -2.19 4.75
C ARG A 107 17.55 -1.30 3.95
N PHE A 108 18.76 -1.13 4.46
CA PHE A 108 19.90 -0.66 3.67
C PHE A 108 20.50 -1.84 2.89
N ILE A 109 20.66 -1.67 1.58
CA ILE A 109 21.27 -2.67 0.70
C ILE A 109 22.57 -2.11 0.16
N ASN A 110 23.65 -2.88 0.24
CA ASN A 110 24.87 -2.58 -0.50
C ASN A 110 24.65 -2.92 -1.98
N VAL A 111 24.32 -1.95 -2.82
CA VAL A 111 23.92 -2.21 -4.22
C VAL A 111 25.04 -2.83 -5.04
N THR A 112 26.29 -2.62 -4.65
CA THR A 112 27.47 -3.23 -5.28
C THR A 112 27.59 -4.72 -4.91
N GLY A 113 27.69 -5.01 -3.62
CA GLY A 113 27.92 -6.37 -3.12
C GLY A 113 26.68 -7.27 -3.11
N GLU A 114 25.49 -6.70 -2.90
CA GLU A 114 24.24 -7.45 -2.73
C GLU A 114 23.37 -7.49 -4.01
N ILE A 115 23.64 -6.64 -5.01
CA ILE A 115 22.90 -6.63 -6.27
C ILE A 115 23.84 -6.80 -7.47
N LEU A 116 24.76 -5.86 -7.71
CA LEU A 116 25.58 -5.82 -8.92
C LEU A 116 26.46 -7.08 -9.08
N TYR A 117 27.16 -7.49 -8.03
CA TYR A 117 28.06 -8.65 -8.10
C TYR A 117 27.34 -10.00 -8.04
N LEU A 118 26.07 -10.03 -7.64
CA LEU A 118 25.31 -11.28 -7.45
C LEU A 118 24.22 -11.50 -8.49
N THR A 119 23.80 -10.46 -9.22
CA THR A 119 22.84 -10.61 -10.31
C THR A 119 23.44 -11.43 -11.45
N HIS A 120 22.70 -12.41 -11.96
CA HIS A 120 23.02 -13.10 -13.22
C HIS A 120 22.30 -12.46 -14.43
N ASN A 121 21.44 -11.47 -14.19
CA ASN A 121 20.71 -10.78 -15.23
C ASN A 121 21.61 -9.70 -15.87
N GLU A 122 22.02 -9.94 -17.11
CA GLU A 122 22.90 -9.02 -17.86
C GLU A 122 22.25 -7.67 -18.13
N GLU A 123 20.93 -7.61 -18.33
CA GLU A 123 20.22 -6.35 -18.52
C GLU A 123 20.30 -5.48 -17.27
N LEU A 124 20.07 -6.07 -16.09
CA LEU A 124 20.25 -5.38 -14.80
C LEU A 124 21.70 -4.99 -14.58
N ARG A 125 22.66 -5.85 -14.92
CA ARG A 125 24.08 -5.49 -14.79
C ARG A 125 24.47 -4.32 -15.69
N SER A 126 23.91 -4.25 -16.90
CA SER A 126 24.23 -3.23 -17.91
C SER A 126 23.80 -1.81 -17.56
N VAL A 127 22.90 -1.64 -16.59
CA VAL A 127 22.35 -0.35 -16.17
C VAL A 127 23.04 0.24 -14.94
N PHE A 128 24.02 -0.46 -14.38
CA PHE A 128 24.87 0.08 -13.32
C PHE A 128 25.95 1.00 -13.90
N PHE A 129 26.24 2.09 -13.19
CA PHE A 129 27.29 3.03 -13.55
C PHE A 129 27.81 3.77 -12.30
N THR A 130 29.00 4.34 -12.40
CA THR A 130 29.55 5.23 -11.37
C THR A 130 29.19 6.67 -11.71
N SER A 131 28.57 7.38 -10.77
CA SER A 131 28.24 8.80 -10.92
C SER A 131 29.49 9.69 -10.82
N PRO A 132 29.42 10.97 -11.26
CA PRO A 132 30.51 11.94 -11.07
C PRO A 132 30.92 12.14 -9.60
N ALA A 133 30.01 11.89 -8.65
CA ALA A 133 30.28 11.92 -7.21
C ALA A 133 30.89 10.62 -6.65
N ASN A 134 31.30 9.70 -7.54
CA ASN A 134 31.87 8.40 -7.19
C ASN A 134 30.93 7.46 -6.41
N ASN A 135 29.61 7.61 -6.62
CA ASN A 135 28.60 6.70 -6.09
C ASN A 135 28.21 5.63 -7.12
N THR A 136 27.89 4.42 -6.65
CA THR A 136 27.33 3.36 -7.48
C THR A 136 25.84 3.59 -7.70
N CYS A 137 25.43 3.71 -8.95
CA CYS A 137 24.06 4.01 -9.35
C CYS A 137 23.53 2.95 -10.31
N PHE A 138 22.21 2.80 -10.36
CA PHE A 138 21.52 2.01 -11.37
C PHE A 138 20.14 2.58 -11.68
N PHE A 139 19.62 2.28 -12.87
CA PHE A 139 18.27 2.66 -13.30
C PHE A 139 17.56 1.47 -13.94
N ALA A 140 16.24 1.49 -14.05
CA ALA A 140 15.54 0.46 -14.81
C ALA A 140 15.55 0.82 -16.30
N LYS A 141 15.45 -0.15 -17.21
CA LYS A 141 15.02 0.09 -18.60
C LYS A 141 13.49 -0.05 -18.63
N CYS A 142 12.76 1.05 -18.74
CA CYS A 142 11.30 1.09 -18.82
C CYS A 142 10.82 2.31 -19.62
N LEU A 143 9.53 2.35 -19.93
CA LEU A 143 8.96 3.26 -20.93
C LEU A 143 8.90 4.75 -20.51
N TYR A 144 8.85 5.08 -19.20
CA TYR A 144 8.54 6.45 -18.74
C TYR A 144 9.58 7.07 -17.79
N VAL A 145 10.05 6.36 -16.75
CA VAL A 145 10.86 6.95 -15.64
C VAL A 145 12.18 6.20 -15.43
N CYS A 146 12.84 5.90 -16.53
CA CYS A 146 13.85 4.84 -16.62
C CYS A 146 14.96 5.18 -17.62
N LYS A 147 15.43 6.42 -17.52
CA LYS A 147 16.67 6.91 -18.14
C LYS A 147 17.69 7.14 -17.02
N SER A 148 18.95 7.37 -17.37
CA SER A 148 20.01 7.69 -16.40
C SER A 148 19.67 8.88 -15.48
N GLU A 149 18.85 9.81 -15.97
CA GLU A 149 18.29 10.94 -15.21
C GLU A 149 17.43 10.53 -14.00
N TYR A 150 16.89 9.31 -14.00
CA TYR A 150 16.04 8.74 -12.95
C TYR A 150 16.72 7.58 -12.20
N ALA A 151 18.05 7.54 -12.26
CA ALA A 151 18.84 6.55 -11.53
C ALA A 151 18.70 6.76 -10.01
N VAL A 152 18.81 5.66 -9.29
CA VAL A 152 18.99 5.65 -7.84
C VAL A 152 20.45 5.34 -7.55
N CYS A 153 21.02 6.00 -6.56
CA CYS A 153 22.43 5.92 -6.22
C CYS A 153 22.60 5.57 -4.75
N GLY A 154 23.61 4.76 -4.45
CA GLY A 154 24.06 4.59 -3.07
C GLY A 154 24.88 5.78 -2.57
N HIS A 155 25.32 5.72 -1.32
CA HIS A 155 26.23 6.69 -0.72
C HIS A 155 27.40 6.00 0.03
N PRO A 156 28.49 5.61 -0.65
CA PRO A 156 28.58 5.46 -2.11
C PRO A 156 27.87 4.21 -2.65
N ASP A 157 27.72 3.17 -1.83
CA ASP A 157 27.14 1.88 -2.23
C ASP A 157 25.89 1.48 -1.43
N LEU A 158 25.63 2.12 -0.29
CA LEU A 158 24.45 1.83 0.53
C LEU A 158 23.27 2.62 0.02
N LEU A 159 22.17 1.92 -0.29
CA LEU A 159 20.89 2.50 -0.70
C LEU A 159 19.79 1.93 0.18
N GLU A 160 18.97 2.81 0.77
CA GLU A 160 17.80 2.38 1.52
C GLU A 160 16.63 2.02 0.59
N GLY A 161 15.77 1.13 1.06
CA GLY A 161 14.52 0.80 0.39
C GLY A 161 13.66 -0.14 1.20
N SER A 162 12.50 -0.46 0.63
CA SER A 162 11.50 -1.33 1.24
C SER A 162 11.62 -2.74 0.70
N MET A 163 11.48 -3.73 1.58
CA MET A 163 11.51 -5.16 1.29
C MET A 163 10.13 -5.75 1.57
N SER A 164 9.31 -5.89 0.53
CA SER A 164 7.97 -6.49 0.65
C SER A 164 8.02 -7.99 0.42
N ALA A 165 7.49 -8.75 1.36
CA ALA A 165 7.32 -10.20 1.26
C ALA A 165 6.58 -10.60 -0.02
N TYR A 166 7.09 -11.57 -0.77
CA TYR A 166 6.33 -12.14 -1.88
C TYR A 166 5.14 -12.95 -1.36
N LEU A 167 3.99 -12.74 -2.00
CA LEU A 167 2.88 -13.68 -1.92
C LEU A 167 3.28 -15.02 -2.59
N PRO A 168 2.60 -16.13 -2.25
CA PRO A 168 2.81 -17.39 -2.94
C PRO A 168 2.68 -17.23 -4.46
N GLY A 169 3.49 -18.02 -5.19
CA GLY A 169 3.48 -18.00 -6.65
C GLY A 169 2.09 -18.29 -7.21
N LEU A 170 1.77 -17.67 -8.36
CA LEU A 170 0.46 -17.78 -9.01
C LEU A 170 0.08 -19.22 -9.40
N SER A 171 1.06 -20.12 -9.55
CA SER A 171 0.83 -21.55 -9.78
C SER A 171 0.28 -22.28 -8.54
N ILE A 172 0.57 -21.80 -7.34
CA ILE A 172 0.16 -22.40 -6.06
C ILE A 172 -1.08 -21.70 -5.51
N ALA A 173 -1.09 -20.37 -5.54
CA ALA A 173 -2.21 -19.55 -5.09
C ALA A 173 -2.57 -18.53 -6.19
N PRO A 174 -3.38 -18.95 -7.19
CA PRO A 174 -3.81 -18.06 -8.25
C PRO A 174 -4.59 -16.86 -7.68
N ARG A 175 -4.42 -15.73 -8.34
CA ARG A 175 -5.09 -14.48 -8.00
C ARG A 175 -5.72 -13.88 -9.24
N ILE A 176 -6.82 -13.16 -9.04
CA ILE A 176 -7.46 -12.36 -10.09
C ILE A 176 -7.28 -10.90 -9.71
N SER A 177 -6.84 -10.10 -10.70
CA SER A 177 -6.81 -8.65 -10.62
C SER A 177 -8.13 -8.12 -11.19
N ILE A 178 -8.82 -7.30 -10.41
CA ILE A 178 -10.15 -6.78 -10.75
C ILE A 178 -10.06 -5.24 -10.76
N PRO A 179 -10.54 -4.57 -11.82
CA PRO A 179 -10.62 -3.11 -11.84
C PRO A 179 -11.48 -2.59 -10.69
N ASN A 180 -11.00 -1.56 -10.02
CA ASN A 180 -11.78 -0.86 -9.01
C ASN A 180 -12.91 -0.06 -9.71
N PRO A 181 -14.19 -0.16 -9.30
CA PRO A 181 -15.25 0.67 -9.91
C PRO A 181 -15.00 2.17 -9.80
N TRP A 182 -14.24 2.61 -8.79
CA TRP A 182 -13.80 4.00 -8.62
C TRP A 182 -12.35 4.21 -9.08
N ILE A 183 -11.91 3.44 -10.08
CA ILE A 183 -10.69 3.76 -10.83
C ILE A 183 -10.81 5.17 -11.41
N ARG A 184 -9.71 5.94 -11.41
CA ARG A 184 -9.65 7.28 -12.00
C ARG A 184 -9.24 7.24 -13.47
N THR A 185 -9.40 8.36 -14.19
CA THR A 185 -8.92 8.52 -15.56
C THR A 185 -7.40 8.68 -15.66
N TYR A 186 -6.69 7.71 -16.23
CA TYR A 186 -5.23 7.83 -16.48
C TYR A 186 -4.91 8.74 -17.69
N SER A 187 -5.55 9.90 -17.75
CA SER A 187 -5.38 10.93 -18.76
C SER A 187 -5.44 12.32 -18.13
N PHE A 188 -4.93 13.34 -18.83
CA PHE A 188 -4.88 14.71 -18.31
C PHE A 188 -6.20 15.47 -18.35
N THR A 189 -7.17 15.00 -19.14
CA THR A 189 -8.43 15.72 -19.41
C THR A 189 -9.68 14.86 -19.21
N GLY A 190 -9.52 13.56 -18.98
CA GLY A 190 -10.65 12.65 -18.81
C GLY A 190 -11.28 12.78 -17.43
N THR A 191 -12.57 12.48 -17.36
CA THR A 191 -13.36 12.42 -16.13
C THR A 191 -14.10 11.09 -16.11
N GLU A 192 -14.20 10.46 -14.93
CA GLU A 192 -14.91 9.19 -14.76
C GLU A 192 -16.37 9.41 -14.37
N GLU A 193 -17.22 8.41 -14.62
CA GLU A 193 -18.66 8.51 -14.32
C GLU A 193 -18.90 8.79 -12.81
N TRP A 194 -18.14 8.16 -11.93
CA TRP A 194 -18.28 8.34 -10.48
C TRP A 194 -17.93 9.74 -10.00
N GLU A 195 -17.17 10.53 -10.77
CA GLU A 195 -16.80 11.91 -10.44
C GLU A 195 -17.96 12.89 -10.68
N VAL A 196 -18.86 12.57 -11.61
CA VAL A 196 -19.96 13.45 -12.03
C VAL A 196 -21.35 12.92 -11.63
N ASN A 197 -21.49 11.63 -11.36
CA ASN A 197 -22.74 10.99 -11.00
C ASN A 197 -22.83 10.73 -9.48
N PRO A 198 -23.63 11.50 -8.71
CA PRO A 198 -23.77 11.28 -7.26
C PRO A 198 -24.47 9.95 -6.92
N LEU A 199 -25.21 9.36 -7.86
CA LEU A 199 -25.92 8.08 -7.69
C LEU A 199 -25.13 6.88 -8.24
N TYR A 200 -23.85 7.06 -8.57
CA TYR A 200 -23.02 6.03 -9.19
C TYR A 200 -23.03 4.71 -8.40
N CYS A 201 -22.92 4.78 -7.06
CA CYS A 201 -22.91 3.57 -6.24
C CYS A 201 -24.22 2.76 -6.28
N ASP A 202 -25.37 3.37 -6.57
CA ASP A 202 -26.65 2.65 -6.67
C ASP A 202 -26.67 1.70 -7.88
N ASN A 203 -25.92 2.03 -8.94
CA ASN A 203 -25.68 1.13 -10.05
C ASN A 203 -24.67 0.05 -9.68
N VAL A 204 -23.55 0.42 -9.04
CA VAL A 204 -22.52 -0.53 -8.58
C VAL A 204 -23.14 -1.61 -7.69
N LYS A 205 -24.01 -1.24 -6.74
CA LYS A 205 -24.73 -2.17 -5.84
C LYS A 205 -25.59 -3.22 -6.57
N LYS A 206 -25.90 -3.04 -7.86
CA LYS A 206 -26.67 -4.01 -8.65
C LYS A 206 -25.77 -4.95 -9.47
N LEU A 207 -24.51 -4.58 -9.66
CA LEU A 207 -23.56 -5.32 -10.49
C LEU A 207 -22.87 -6.44 -9.72
N TYR A 208 -22.71 -7.61 -10.33
CA TYR A 208 -21.83 -8.65 -9.82
C TYR A 208 -20.36 -8.20 -9.95
N PRO A 209 -19.48 -8.44 -8.95
CA PRO A 209 -19.71 -9.15 -7.68
C PRO A 209 -20.02 -8.22 -6.49
N TYR A 210 -20.45 -6.97 -6.73
CA TYR A 210 -20.69 -5.96 -5.69
C TYR A 210 -22.10 -6.03 -5.09
N ASN A 211 -23.01 -6.73 -5.76
CA ASN A 211 -24.42 -6.87 -5.40
C ASN A 211 -24.70 -7.86 -4.26
N SER A 212 -23.69 -8.60 -3.80
CA SER A 212 -23.83 -9.57 -2.72
C SER A 212 -22.54 -9.76 -1.93
N GLY A 213 -22.66 -10.36 -0.76
CA GLY A 213 -21.51 -10.65 0.12
C GLY A 213 -20.82 -9.40 0.66
N ASN A 214 -19.53 -9.53 0.95
CA ASN A 214 -18.74 -8.48 1.61
C ASN A 214 -17.92 -7.62 0.65
N ARG A 215 -18.06 -7.82 -0.67
CA ARG A 215 -17.17 -7.20 -1.67
C ARG A 215 -17.16 -5.68 -1.58
N LEU A 216 -18.34 -5.07 -1.60
CA LEU A 216 -18.48 -3.62 -1.55
C LEU A 216 -17.99 -3.05 -0.21
N LEU A 217 -18.29 -3.72 0.91
CA LEU A 217 -17.76 -3.34 2.23
C LEU A 217 -16.24 -3.46 2.32
N ASN A 218 -15.64 -4.46 1.66
CA ASN A 218 -14.19 -4.59 1.59
C ASN A 218 -13.56 -3.44 0.77
N ILE A 219 -14.25 -2.96 -0.27
CA ILE A 219 -13.83 -1.76 -1.02
C ILE A 219 -13.89 -0.53 -0.11
N ILE A 220 -14.93 -0.38 0.72
CA ILE A 220 -14.99 0.74 1.67
C ILE A 220 -13.82 0.70 2.67
N ASP A 221 -13.49 -0.46 3.24
CA ASP A 221 -12.30 -0.60 4.10
C ASP A 221 -11.02 -0.16 3.36
N MET A 222 -10.86 -0.60 2.10
CA MET A 222 -9.71 -0.25 1.27
C MET A 222 -9.65 1.24 0.96
N VAL A 223 -10.79 1.90 0.71
CA VAL A 223 -10.82 3.33 0.40
C VAL A 223 -10.54 4.19 1.62
N ILE A 224 -10.97 3.75 2.82
CA ILE A 224 -10.59 4.41 4.08
C ILE A 224 -9.07 4.31 4.27
N PHE A 225 -8.49 3.14 4.01
CA PHE A 225 -7.05 2.94 4.04
C PHE A 225 -6.32 3.84 3.04
N ASP A 226 -6.77 3.88 1.79
CA ASP A 226 -6.17 4.70 0.74
C ASP A 226 -6.32 6.20 1.03
N PHE A 227 -7.44 6.64 1.60
CA PHE A 227 -7.60 8.05 2.02
C PHE A 227 -6.67 8.44 3.15
N LEU A 228 -6.53 7.60 4.18
CA LEU A 228 -5.62 7.85 5.30
C LEU A 228 -4.17 7.99 4.80
N THR A 229 -3.75 7.15 3.85
CA THR A 229 -2.41 7.22 3.25
C THR A 229 -2.30 8.34 2.19
N GLY A 230 -3.40 8.76 1.58
CA GLY A 230 -3.41 9.67 0.42
C GLY A 230 -3.09 8.97 -0.90
N ASN A 231 -3.28 7.66 -0.99
CA ASN A 231 -3.03 6.88 -2.20
C ASN A 231 -4.19 7.00 -3.19
N MET A 232 -3.97 7.70 -4.29
CA MET A 232 -4.97 7.90 -5.36
C MET A 232 -4.92 6.82 -6.46
N ASP A 233 -3.93 5.93 -6.45
CA ASP A 233 -3.56 5.06 -7.59
C ASP A 233 -4.13 3.64 -7.46
N ARG A 234 -5.25 3.48 -6.74
CA ARG A 234 -5.94 2.19 -6.57
C ARG A 234 -6.78 1.84 -7.80
N HIS A 235 -6.14 1.63 -8.95
CA HIS A 235 -6.85 1.25 -10.17
C HIS A 235 -7.41 -0.16 -10.14
N HIS A 236 -6.73 -1.09 -9.47
CA HIS A 236 -7.12 -2.48 -9.38
C HIS A 236 -6.90 -2.98 -7.95
N TYR A 237 -7.59 -4.06 -7.61
CA TYR A 237 -7.29 -4.84 -6.42
C TYR A 237 -7.17 -6.33 -6.80
N GLU A 238 -6.45 -7.09 -5.99
CA GLU A 238 -6.32 -8.54 -6.19
C GLU A 238 -7.10 -9.33 -5.16
N VAL A 239 -7.57 -10.52 -5.55
CA VAL A 239 -8.10 -11.54 -4.64
C VAL A 239 -7.56 -12.91 -4.96
N PHE A 240 -7.45 -13.77 -3.96
CA PHE A 240 -7.15 -15.19 -4.16
C PHE A 240 -8.38 -15.90 -4.73
N THR A 241 -8.21 -16.58 -5.87
CA THR A 241 -9.29 -17.28 -6.57
C THR A 241 -9.98 -18.32 -5.69
N LYS A 242 -9.21 -19.01 -4.85
CA LYS A 242 -9.67 -20.08 -3.97
C LYS A 242 -10.79 -19.64 -3.02
N PHE A 243 -10.87 -18.36 -2.66
CA PHE A 243 -11.88 -17.86 -1.73
C PHE A 243 -13.10 -17.24 -2.41
N GLY A 244 -13.13 -17.21 -3.75
CA GLY A 244 -14.24 -16.66 -4.52
C GLY A 244 -14.58 -15.21 -4.15
N ASP A 245 -15.87 -14.87 -4.22
CA ASP A 245 -16.37 -13.51 -4.03
C ASP A 245 -16.26 -13.02 -2.58
N ASP A 246 -16.29 -13.94 -1.61
CA ASP A 246 -16.16 -13.65 -0.18
C ASP A 246 -14.70 -13.46 0.29
N GLY A 247 -13.73 -13.66 -0.60
CA GLY A 247 -12.32 -13.38 -0.33
C GLY A 247 -12.08 -11.91 0.03
N PHE A 248 -11.15 -11.66 0.95
CA PHE A 248 -10.68 -10.31 1.26
C PHE A 248 -9.83 -9.74 0.12
N LEU A 249 -9.81 -8.41 0.01
CA LEU A 249 -9.00 -7.71 -0.99
C LEU A 249 -7.55 -7.63 -0.53
N LEU A 250 -6.60 -7.88 -1.42
CA LEU A 250 -5.18 -7.68 -1.16
C LEU A 250 -4.83 -6.21 -1.41
N HIS A 251 -4.27 -5.56 -0.39
CA HIS A 251 -3.83 -4.17 -0.45
C HIS A 251 -2.37 -4.13 -0.94
N LEU A 252 -2.15 -4.34 -2.24
CA LEU A 252 -0.83 -4.36 -2.88
C LEU A 252 -0.45 -2.98 -3.46
N ASP A 253 0.83 -2.75 -3.75
CA ASP A 253 1.32 -1.53 -4.43
C ASP A 253 0.86 -0.21 -3.75
N ASN A 254 1.30 0.00 -2.51
CA ASN A 254 0.92 1.17 -1.71
C ASN A 254 1.96 2.32 -1.81
N ALA A 255 2.94 2.18 -2.69
CA ALA A 255 4.08 3.09 -2.81
C ALA A 255 3.73 4.54 -3.22
N ARG A 256 2.50 4.83 -3.64
CA ARG A 256 2.03 6.20 -3.93
C ARG A 256 1.25 6.85 -2.77
N GLY A 257 1.20 6.19 -1.62
CA GLY A 257 0.75 6.83 -0.38
C GLY A 257 1.81 7.78 0.18
N PHE A 258 1.42 8.56 1.19
CA PHE A 258 2.29 9.43 1.97
C PHE A 258 3.14 10.40 1.10
N GLY A 259 2.56 10.90 0.00
CA GLY A 259 3.22 11.88 -0.84
C GLY A 259 3.08 13.31 -0.34
N ARG A 260 1.98 13.64 0.36
CA ARG A 260 1.64 15.02 0.77
C ARG A 260 1.02 15.00 2.17
N PRO A 261 1.70 15.42 3.25
CA PRO A 261 1.12 15.57 4.58
C PRO A 261 0.25 16.83 4.69
N SER A 262 0.45 17.83 3.83
CA SER A 262 -0.24 19.12 3.83
C SER A 262 -1.61 19.11 3.12
N HIS A 263 -1.89 18.08 2.32
CA HIS A 263 -3.12 17.95 1.52
C HIS A 263 -3.90 16.68 1.86
N ASP A 264 -5.24 16.77 1.88
CA ASP A 264 -6.13 15.62 2.11
C ASP A 264 -7.03 15.45 0.88
N GLU A 265 -6.80 14.39 0.10
CA GLU A 265 -7.51 14.15 -1.16
C GLU A 265 -8.89 13.52 -0.91
N VAL A 266 -9.89 14.37 -0.67
CA VAL A 266 -11.26 13.95 -0.32
C VAL A 266 -11.94 13.12 -1.40
N SER A 267 -11.54 13.24 -2.67
CA SER A 267 -12.12 12.44 -3.76
C SER A 267 -11.86 10.94 -3.59
N ILE A 268 -10.83 10.53 -2.82
CA ILE A 268 -10.62 9.12 -2.46
C ILE A 268 -11.80 8.59 -1.63
N LEU A 269 -12.48 9.41 -0.83
CA LEU A 269 -13.64 8.98 -0.03
C LEU A 269 -14.94 8.85 -0.84
N ALA A 270 -14.93 9.06 -2.16
CA ALA A 270 -16.14 8.96 -3.00
C ALA A 270 -16.93 7.64 -2.80
N PRO A 271 -16.32 6.45 -2.68
CA PRO A 271 -17.09 5.23 -2.42
C PRO A 271 -17.79 5.25 -1.06
N LEU A 272 -17.14 5.81 -0.03
CA LEU A 272 -17.74 5.91 1.32
C LEU A 272 -18.94 6.85 1.29
N THR A 273 -18.83 8.01 0.64
CA THR A 273 -19.90 9.01 0.55
C THR A 273 -21.04 8.58 -0.35
N GLN A 274 -20.77 7.94 -1.49
CA GLN A 274 -21.79 7.50 -2.43
C GLN A 274 -22.51 6.23 -1.97
N CYS A 275 -21.81 5.29 -1.34
CA CYS A 275 -22.41 4.02 -0.96
C CYS A 275 -23.09 4.04 0.42
N CYS A 276 -22.69 4.97 1.30
CA CYS A 276 -23.26 5.14 2.64
C CYS A 276 -23.25 3.86 3.48
N MET A 277 -22.15 3.13 3.45
CA MET A 277 -22.01 1.85 4.16
C MET A 277 -20.61 1.72 4.72
N ILE A 278 -20.49 1.08 5.88
CA ILE A 278 -19.21 0.83 6.54
C ILE A 278 -19.37 -0.39 7.46
N LYS A 279 -18.32 -1.21 7.57
CA LYS A 279 -18.32 -2.30 8.53
C LYS A 279 -18.33 -1.78 9.95
N ARG A 280 -19.08 -2.46 10.82
CA ARG A 280 -19.16 -2.11 12.24
C ARG A 280 -17.81 -2.25 12.93
N SER A 281 -17.05 -3.30 12.60
CA SER A 281 -15.70 -3.52 13.12
C SER A 281 -14.75 -2.38 12.75
N THR A 282 -14.75 -1.97 11.48
CA THR A 282 -13.95 -0.85 10.98
C THR A 282 -14.32 0.44 11.69
N LEU A 283 -15.62 0.77 11.76
CA LEU A 283 -16.08 1.98 12.45
C LEU A 283 -15.63 2.03 13.93
N PHE A 284 -15.77 0.92 14.67
CA PHE A 284 -15.32 0.88 16.06
C PHE A 284 -13.81 1.05 16.19
N ARG A 285 -13.02 0.43 15.30
CA ARG A 285 -11.57 0.59 15.30
C ARG A 285 -11.17 2.03 15.00
N LEU A 286 -11.82 2.70 14.05
CA LEU A 286 -11.58 4.11 13.74
C LEU A 286 -11.93 5.03 14.91
N LYS A 287 -13.07 4.79 15.59
CA LYS A 287 -13.46 5.56 16.78
C LYS A 287 -12.47 5.38 17.93
N LEU A 288 -11.98 4.15 18.15
CA LEU A 288 -10.96 3.87 19.15
C LEU A 288 -9.67 4.66 18.85
N LEU A 289 -9.19 4.60 17.61
CA LEU A 289 -7.95 5.26 17.18
C LEU A 289 -8.03 6.81 17.17
N ALA A 290 -9.24 7.37 17.32
CA ALA A 290 -9.45 8.81 17.47
C ALA A 290 -9.46 9.27 18.94
N GLN A 291 -9.43 8.35 19.92
CA GLN A 291 -9.33 8.68 21.34
C GLN A 291 -7.89 9.07 21.69
N SER A 292 -7.73 9.96 22.67
CA SER A 292 -6.42 10.45 23.13
C SER A 292 -5.46 9.33 23.55
N GLU A 293 -5.98 8.29 24.19
CA GLU A 293 -5.24 7.16 24.74
C GLU A 293 -4.72 6.21 23.66
N TYR A 294 -5.33 6.24 22.46
CA TYR A 294 -5.05 5.33 21.36
C TYR A 294 -4.83 6.09 20.04
N ARG A 295 -4.46 7.36 20.14
CA ARG A 295 -4.33 8.28 19.01
C ARG A 295 -3.52 7.66 17.87
N LEU A 296 -4.08 7.69 16.66
CA LEU A 296 -3.54 6.98 15.50
C LEU A 296 -2.06 7.32 15.24
N SER A 297 -1.69 8.60 15.30
CA SER A 297 -0.29 9.03 15.15
C SER A 297 0.65 8.40 16.18
N ASP A 298 0.26 8.31 17.45
CA ASP A 298 1.07 7.75 18.52
C ASP A 298 1.26 6.23 18.36
N VAL A 299 0.18 5.52 18.03
CA VAL A 299 0.22 4.09 17.75
C VAL A 299 1.07 3.80 16.51
N MET A 300 0.96 4.61 15.46
CA MET A 300 1.78 4.49 14.26
C MET A 300 3.26 4.77 14.53
N ARG A 301 3.58 5.83 15.28
CA ARG A 301 4.96 6.17 15.68
C ARG A 301 5.59 5.02 16.46
N ALA A 302 4.89 4.47 17.45
CA ALA A 302 5.35 3.33 18.23
C ALA A 302 5.54 2.09 17.35
N SER A 303 4.61 1.82 16.43
CA SER A 303 4.67 0.69 15.51
C SER A 303 5.88 0.79 14.56
N LEU A 304 6.13 1.98 13.98
CA LEU A 304 7.20 2.24 13.02
C LEU A 304 8.59 2.37 13.67
N SER A 305 8.68 2.69 14.96
CA SER A 305 9.95 2.79 15.70
C SER A 305 10.79 1.51 15.67
N ARG A 306 10.17 0.37 15.35
CA ARG A 306 10.81 -0.95 15.28
C ARG A 306 11.41 -1.27 13.92
N ASP A 307 11.17 -0.45 12.91
CA ASP A 307 11.72 -0.63 11.56
C ASP A 307 13.18 -0.12 11.50
N PRO A 308 14.09 -0.82 10.80
CA PRO A 308 15.49 -0.39 10.66
C PRO A 308 15.68 0.99 10.01
N LEU A 309 14.72 1.48 9.22
CA LEU A 309 14.78 2.78 8.56
C LEU A 309 14.10 3.90 9.36
N THR A 310 13.89 3.70 10.66
CA THR A 310 13.29 4.70 11.53
C THR A 310 14.10 6.01 11.54
N PRO A 311 13.46 7.20 11.40
CA PRO A 311 12.02 7.40 11.19
C PRO A 311 11.58 7.09 9.75
N VAL A 312 10.51 6.31 9.60
CA VAL A 312 9.90 5.96 8.29
C VAL A 312 8.96 7.05 7.78
N LEU A 313 8.17 7.64 8.67
CA LEU A 313 7.31 8.79 8.39
C LEU A 313 7.78 10.00 9.20
N THR A 314 7.62 11.19 8.64
CA THR A 314 7.81 12.46 9.36
C THR A 314 6.64 12.72 10.33
N GLU A 315 6.85 13.63 11.28
CA GLU A 315 5.79 14.05 12.19
C GLU A 315 4.58 14.68 11.46
N ASP A 316 4.80 15.40 10.37
CA ASP A 316 3.72 15.99 9.57
C ASP A 316 2.80 14.92 8.99
N HIS A 317 3.36 13.80 8.51
CA HIS A 317 2.58 12.66 8.02
C HIS A 317 1.81 11.97 9.15
N LEU A 318 2.42 11.83 10.34
CA LEU A 318 1.74 11.25 11.49
C LEU A 318 0.56 12.13 11.94
N GLN A 319 0.73 13.46 11.99
CA GLN A 319 -0.35 14.39 12.30
C GLN A 319 -1.45 14.40 11.23
N ALA A 320 -1.07 14.28 9.95
CA ALA A 320 -2.02 14.16 8.84
C ALA A 320 -2.93 12.91 8.99
N LEU A 321 -2.41 11.79 9.51
CA LEU A 321 -3.22 10.59 9.76
C LEU A 321 -4.37 10.87 10.76
N ASP A 322 -4.11 11.60 11.84
CA ASP A 322 -5.16 11.96 12.80
C ASP A 322 -6.20 12.89 12.18
N ARG A 323 -5.73 13.90 11.42
CA ARG A 323 -6.60 14.85 10.73
C ARG A 323 -7.52 14.15 9.73
N ARG A 324 -6.97 13.25 8.92
CA ARG A 324 -7.70 12.42 7.95
C ARG A 324 -8.65 11.45 8.66
N LEU A 325 -8.23 10.80 9.73
CA LEU A 325 -9.12 9.95 10.54
C LEU A 325 -10.35 10.74 11.04
N GLY A 326 -10.12 11.97 11.53
CA GLY A 326 -11.19 12.88 11.90
C GLY A 326 -12.15 13.20 10.74
N GLN A 327 -11.63 13.35 9.52
CA GLN A 327 -12.48 13.54 8.33
C GLN A 327 -13.30 12.28 8.01
N VAL A 328 -12.72 11.08 8.05
CA VAL A 328 -13.46 9.82 7.82
C VAL A 328 -14.63 9.69 8.80
N LEU A 329 -14.40 9.97 10.09
CA LEU A 329 -15.43 9.90 11.12
C LEU A 329 -16.51 10.97 10.94
N ARG A 330 -16.15 12.20 10.53
CA ARG A 330 -17.13 13.26 10.23
C ARG A 330 -17.98 12.92 9.00
N THR A 331 -17.35 12.43 7.93
CA THR A 331 -18.04 11.96 6.73
C THR A 331 -19.04 10.88 7.10
N GLN A 332 -18.62 9.87 7.87
CA GLN A 332 -19.52 8.85 8.37
C GLN A 332 -20.69 9.45 9.17
N MET A 333 -20.44 10.37 10.11
CA MET A 333 -21.48 10.95 10.96
C MET A 333 -22.53 11.72 10.15
N LEU A 334 -22.12 12.48 9.13
CA LEU A 334 -23.04 13.20 8.24
C LEU A 334 -23.99 12.25 7.51
N LEU A 335 -23.49 11.09 7.07
CA LEU A 335 -24.30 10.05 6.42
C LEU A 335 -25.32 9.43 7.40
N PHE A 336 -25.00 9.32 8.69
CA PHE A 336 -25.94 8.86 9.72
C PHE A 336 -27.07 9.88 9.96
N THR A 337 -26.77 11.18 9.99
CA THR A 337 -27.80 12.21 10.15
C THR A 337 -28.71 12.38 8.93
N GLY A 338 -28.24 11.96 7.75
CA GLY A 338 -29.00 11.97 6.49
C GLY A 338 -29.93 10.77 6.28
N GLY A 339 -29.97 9.81 7.22
CA GLY A 339 -31.07 8.85 7.30
C GLY A 339 -30.81 7.42 6.82
N SER A 340 -29.59 7.00 6.44
CA SER A 340 -29.30 5.57 6.21
C SER A 340 -27.79 5.30 6.09
N VAL A 341 -27.17 4.76 7.16
CA VAL A 341 -25.92 4.01 7.00
C VAL A 341 -26.19 2.54 7.25
N ILE A 342 -25.90 1.74 6.25
CA ILE A 342 -26.03 0.29 6.31
C ILE A 342 -24.76 -0.24 7.00
N MET A 343 -24.89 -0.70 8.23
CA MET A 343 -23.87 -1.55 8.85
C MET A 343 -24.15 -3.02 8.51
N ASP A 344 -23.11 -3.86 8.64
CA ASP A 344 -23.17 -5.31 8.38
C ASP A 344 -24.52 -5.94 8.80
N TYR A 345 -25.08 -6.78 7.92
CA TYR A 345 -26.38 -7.47 8.08
C TYR A 345 -27.65 -6.62 7.95
N GLY A 346 -27.59 -5.43 7.34
CA GLY A 346 -28.80 -4.63 7.06
C GLY A 346 -29.38 -3.93 8.28
N LEU A 347 -28.64 -3.88 9.39
CA LEU A 347 -29.01 -3.12 10.58
C LEU A 347 -28.73 -1.63 10.36
N ILE A 348 -29.79 -0.86 10.15
CA ILE A 348 -29.77 0.61 10.23
C ILE A 348 -29.61 0.96 11.72
N PHE A 349 -28.52 1.65 12.07
CA PHE A 349 -28.32 2.14 13.44
C PHE A 349 -28.80 3.58 13.52
N GLU A 350 -29.99 3.81 14.09
CA GLU A 350 -30.34 5.11 14.64
C GLU A 350 -29.61 5.29 15.98
N LEU A 351 -28.53 6.07 15.98
CA LEU A 351 -28.00 6.60 17.24
C LEU A 351 -29.03 7.61 17.76
N LYS A 352 -29.94 7.17 18.64
CA LYS A 352 -30.69 8.08 19.50
C LYS A 352 -29.67 8.93 20.26
N ARG A 353 -29.69 10.25 20.01
CA ARG A 353 -29.02 11.24 20.85
C ARG A 353 -29.52 11.02 22.29
N SER A 354 -28.64 10.57 23.17
CA SER A 354 -28.78 10.69 24.62
C SER A 354 -28.23 12.02 25.07
#